data_AF-A0A256FS61-F1
#
_entry.id   AF-A0A256FS61-F1
#
_cell.length_a   1.000
_cell.length_b   1.000
_cell.length_c   1.000
_cell.angle_alpha   90.00
_cell.angle_beta   90.00
_cell.angle_gamma   90.00
#
_symmetry.space_group_name_H-M   'P 1'
#
loop_
_entity.id
_entity.type
_entity.pdbx_description
1 polymer ?
#
loop_
_entity_poly.entity_id
_entity_poly.type
_entity_poly.pdbx_seq_one_letter_code
_entity_poly.pdbx_strand_id
1 'polypeptide(L)'
;MVRKFLIEAASSSSAKGKPLSDTVYIPEMFDPERADAIVQRRQAFLSRAVQSQGNRRSLAILIGEVKEIQPARSGSRLIVKHAPRYPFMLAEDVNRRMNKVFARELALWDASPDSHLIAAATFGVGLSGIAAVEAIALMTVSEKWIPFESQYEGMLLDALIKRGSIFMKGLRYNLTPTQPMASIVLTVNKAEPIAMYIVPDDADCAYHDSLALLVSESEMPSWIWDIANGPMPDLP
;
A
#
# COMPACT_ATOMS: atom_id res chain seq x y z
N MET A 1 6.91 -10.44 12.79
CA MET A 1 8.15 -10.09 12.08
C MET A 1 8.04 -8.74 11.36
N VAL A 2 7.05 -8.56 10.48
CA VAL A 2 6.81 -7.31 9.71
C VAL A 2 6.78 -6.05 10.57
N ARG A 3 5.99 -6.02 11.66
CA ARG A 3 5.92 -4.87 12.58
C ARG A 3 7.29 -4.42 13.12
N LYS A 4 8.17 -5.37 13.46
CA LYS A 4 9.50 -5.06 14.01
C LYS A 4 10.32 -4.27 12.98
N PHE A 5 10.41 -4.78 11.76
CA PHE A 5 11.16 -4.13 10.69
C PHE A 5 10.57 -2.77 10.29
N LEU A 6 9.24 -2.63 10.29
CA LEU A 6 8.61 -1.32 10.05
C LEU A 6 8.95 -0.29 11.15
N ILE A 7 9.02 -0.71 12.41
CA ILE A 7 9.42 0.18 13.52
C ILE A 7 10.90 0.53 13.45
N GLU A 8 11.76 -0.42 13.07
CA GLU A 8 13.19 -0.17 12.87
C GLU A 8 13.40 0.84 11.72
N ALA A 9 12.72 0.64 10.59
CA ALA A 9 12.73 1.58 9.48
C ALA A 9 12.22 2.97 9.90
N ALA A 10 11.11 3.05 10.64
CA ALA A 10 10.58 4.31 11.16
C ALA A 10 11.56 4.99 12.14
N SER A 11 12.32 4.24 12.93
CA SER A 11 13.33 4.80 13.84
C SER A 11 14.52 5.41 13.10
N SER A 12 14.83 4.92 11.89
CA SER A 12 15.87 5.50 11.03
C SER A 12 15.42 6.73 10.23
N SER A 13 14.13 7.05 10.27
CA SER A 13 13.52 8.19 9.55
C SER A 13 13.13 9.30 10.53
N SER A 14 13.03 10.55 10.04
CA SER A 14 12.58 11.67 10.86
C SER A 14 11.50 12.50 10.17
N ALA A 15 10.60 13.06 10.97
CA ALA A 15 9.59 14.02 10.55
C ALA A 15 9.59 15.21 11.51
N LYS A 16 9.74 16.43 10.97
CA LYS A 16 9.82 17.67 11.77
C LYS A 16 10.85 17.59 12.91
N GLY A 17 11.99 16.96 12.67
CA GLY A 17 13.09 16.84 13.63
C GLY A 17 12.88 15.82 14.77
N LYS A 18 11.84 14.99 14.70
CA LYS A 18 11.63 13.86 15.62
C LYS A 18 11.69 12.52 14.89
N PRO A 19 12.12 11.43 15.57
CA PRO A 19 12.03 10.09 14.99
C PRO A 19 10.60 9.79 14.54
N LEU A 20 10.46 9.25 13.33
CA LEU A 20 9.14 8.93 12.78
C LEU A 20 8.44 7.86 13.64
N SER A 21 9.21 6.98 14.30
CA SER A 21 8.72 5.98 15.25
C SER A 21 7.93 6.54 16.44
N ASP A 22 8.09 7.82 16.79
CA ASP A 22 7.30 8.47 17.84
C ASP A 22 5.89 8.83 17.38
N THR A 23 5.67 8.91 16.06
CA THR A 23 4.43 9.36 15.43
C THR A 23 3.73 8.30 14.59
N VAL A 24 4.41 7.17 14.30
CA VAL A 24 3.83 6.05 13.56
C VAL A 24 3.22 5.01 14.51
N TYR A 25 1.93 4.76 14.33
CA TYR A 25 1.17 3.68 14.93
C TYR A 25 1.12 2.47 13.99
N ILE A 26 1.70 1.36 14.44
CA ILE A 26 1.59 0.05 13.78
C ILE A 26 0.93 -0.91 14.78
N PRO A 27 -0.27 -1.43 14.48
CA PRO A 27 -0.98 -2.35 15.37
C PRO A 27 -0.08 -3.50 15.82
N GLU A 28 -0.03 -3.73 17.14
CA GLU A 28 0.60 -4.93 17.69
C GLU A 28 -0.22 -6.14 17.30
N MET A 29 0.44 -7.24 16.94
CA MET A 29 -0.25 -8.51 16.70
C MET A 29 -1.11 -8.85 17.91
N PHE A 30 -2.37 -9.20 17.67
CA PHE A 30 -3.31 -9.50 18.73
C PHE A 30 -2.90 -10.80 19.44
N ASP A 31 -2.80 -10.72 20.75
CA ASP A 31 -2.54 -11.84 21.66
C ASP A 31 -3.58 -11.77 22.78
N PRO A 32 -4.46 -12.79 22.92
CA PRO A 32 -5.48 -12.82 23.96
C PRO A 32 -4.93 -12.65 25.37
N GLU A 33 -3.76 -13.22 25.68
CA GLU A 33 -3.15 -13.16 27.02
C GLU A 33 -2.59 -11.77 27.33
N ARG A 34 -2.30 -10.98 26.29
CA ARG A 34 -1.70 -9.64 26.40
C ARG A 34 -2.64 -8.53 25.94
N ALA A 35 -3.94 -8.84 25.76
CA ALA A 35 -4.90 -7.92 25.17
C ALA A 35 -4.94 -6.57 25.89
N ASP A 36 -4.99 -6.58 27.23
CA ASP A 36 -5.01 -5.35 28.03
C ASP A 36 -3.70 -4.57 27.92
N ALA A 37 -2.56 -5.25 27.90
CA ALA A 37 -1.25 -4.63 27.74
C ALA A 37 -1.09 -3.97 26.36
N ILE A 38 -1.64 -4.58 25.30
CA ILE A 38 -1.70 -4.00 23.95
C ILE A 38 -2.58 -2.73 23.95
N VAL A 39 -3.73 -2.78 24.61
CA VAL A 39 -4.63 -1.62 24.74
C VAL A 39 -3.95 -0.48 25.49
N GLN A 40 -3.29 -0.77 26.61
CA GLN A 40 -2.55 0.23 27.41
C GLN A 40 -1.43 0.89 26.60
N ARG A 41 -0.62 0.11 25.86
CA ARG A 41 0.43 0.67 25.01
C ARG A 41 -0.12 1.54 23.88
N ARG A 42 -1.24 1.14 23.26
CA ARG A 42 -1.95 1.98 22.29
C ARG A 42 -2.41 3.29 22.92
N GLN A 43 -3.05 3.24 24.10
CA GLN A 43 -3.49 4.44 24.81
C GLN A 43 -2.32 5.36 25.13
N ALA A 44 -1.19 4.82 25.62
CA ALA A 44 0.01 5.60 25.89
C ALA A 44 0.55 6.30 24.63
N PHE A 45 0.56 5.60 23.48
CA PHE A 45 0.90 6.20 22.19
C PHE A 45 -0.05 7.35 21.81
N LEU A 46 -1.37 7.11 21.87
CA LEU A 46 -2.37 8.09 21.48
C LEU A 46 -2.35 9.33 22.39
N SER A 47 -2.13 9.16 23.69
CA SER A 47 -2.00 10.27 24.64
C SER A 47 -0.79 11.15 24.31
N ARG A 48 0.35 10.54 23.96
CA ARG A 48 1.52 11.30 23.50
C ARG A 48 1.24 12.01 22.18
N ALA A 49 0.53 11.36 21.25
CA ALA A 49 0.08 11.99 20.04
C ALA A 49 -0.71 13.25 20.40
N VAL A 50 -1.81 13.16 21.15
CA VAL A 50 -2.65 14.31 21.60
C VAL A 50 -1.85 15.45 22.24
N GLN A 51 -0.87 15.14 23.11
CA GLN A 51 -0.13 16.14 23.89
C GLN A 51 0.98 16.87 23.10
N SER A 52 1.39 16.36 21.93
CA SER A 52 2.68 16.71 21.32
C SER A 52 2.80 18.10 20.65
N GLN A 53 1.79 18.98 20.65
CA GLN A 53 1.86 20.31 20.00
C GLN A 53 0.97 21.44 20.61
N GLY A 54 0.68 21.45 21.92
CA GLY A 54 -0.05 22.58 22.54
C GLY A 54 -1.39 22.92 21.84
N ASN A 55 -1.56 24.17 21.37
CA ASN A 55 -2.77 24.64 20.65
C ASN A 55 -2.93 24.10 19.21
N ARG A 56 -1.96 23.35 18.67
CA ARG A 56 -2.02 22.81 17.31
C ARG A 56 -2.26 21.31 17.36
N ARG A 57 -3.27 20.83 16.65
CA ARG A 57 -3.58 19.40 16.55
C ARG A 57 -2.35 18.64 16.02
N SER A 58 -1.87 17.71 16.81
CA SER A 58 -0.80 16.77 16.47
C SER A 58 -1.37 15.63 15.64
N LEU A 59 -0.63 15.26 14.60
CA LEU A 59 -0.97 14.15 13.72
C LEU A 59 -0.04 12.98 13.98
N ALA A 60 -0.62 11.79 13.97
CA ALA A 60 0.08 10.53 13.91
C ALA A 60 -0.15 9.88 12.54
N ILE A 61 0.66 8.88 12.21
CA ILE A 61 0.54 8.07 11.00
C ILE A 61 0.16 6.66 11.39
N LEU A 62 -0.89 6.10 10.81
CA LEU A 62 -1.24 4.69 10.87
C LEU A 62 -0.54 3.98 9.71
N ILE A 63 0.06 2.82 9.97
CA ILE A 63 0.39 1.82 8.94
C ILE A 63 -0.22 0.49 9.38
N GLY A 64 -1.12 -0.07 8.59
CA GLY A 64 -1.75 -1.34 8.94
C GLY A 64 -2.59 -1.94 7.83
N GLU A 65 -2.86 -3.23 7.96
CA GLU A 65 -3.73 -3.95 7.05
C GLU A 65 -5.20 -3.65 7.35
N VAL A 66 -5.94 -3.23 6.33
CA VAL A 66 -7.37 -3.00 6.39
C VAL A 66 -8.07 -4.33 6.62
N LYS A 67 -8.88 -4.37 7.68
CA LYS A 67 -9.81 -5.48 7.90
C LYS A 67 -11.08 -5.23 7.10
N GLU A 68 -11.73 -4.10 7.37
CA GLU A 68 -13.05 -3.74 6.83
C GLU A 68 -13.19 -2.21 6.81
N ILE A 69 -13.94 -1.70 5.83
CA ILE A 69 -14.40 -0.31 5.80
C ILE A 69 -15.92 -0.35 5.91
N GLN A 70 -16.48 0.26 6.95
CA GLN A 70 -17.92 0.15 7.24
C GLN A 70 -18.57 1.53 7.35
N PRO A 71 -19.86 1.67 6.97
CA PRO A 71 -20.64 2.87 7.25
C PRO A 71 -20.66 3.19 8.76
N ALA A 72 -20.67 4.48 9.08
CA ALA A 72 -20.85 5.00 10.43
C ALA A 72 -21.99 6.03 10.45
N ARG A 73 -22.39 6.49 11.64
CA ARG A 73 -23.44 7.53 11.78
C ARG A 73 -23.12 8.81 10.99
N SER A 74 -21.83 9.10 10.80
CA SER A 74 -21.31 10.18 9.97
C SER A 74 -20.07 9.66 9.27
N GLY A 75 -20.07 9.62 7.93
CA GLY A 75 -18.97 9.08 7.14
C GLY A 75 -18.81 7.56 7.27
N SER A 76 -17.58 7.10 7.50
CA SER A 76 -17.25 5.68 7.59
C SER A 76 -16.23 5.41 8.69
N ARG A 77 -16.04 4.14 9.03
CA ARG A 77 -14.99 3.69 9.95
C ARG A 77 -14.08 2.69 9.25
N LEU A 78 -12.78 2.96 9.32
CA LEU A 78 -11.72 2.04 8.93
C LEU A 78 -11.38 1.13 10.10
N ILE A 79 -11.57 -0.17 9.91
CA ILE A 79 -11.18 -1.21 10.87
C ILE A 79 -9.87 -1.79 10.39
N VAL A 80 -8.86 -1.79 11.26
CA VAL A 80 -7.51 -2.30 10.95
C VAL A 80 -7.31 -3.63 11.67
N LYS A 81 -6.69 -4.60 11.00
CA LYS A 81 -6.35 -5.90 11.63
C LYS A 81 -5.49 -5.66 12.88
N HIS A 82 -5.71 -6.50 13.89
CA HIS A 82 -5.13 -6.41 15.24
C HIS A 82 -5.47 -5.15 16.06
N ALA A 83 -6.23 -4.19 15.52
CA ALA A 83 -6.82 -3.09 16.27
C ALA A 83 -8.36 -2.99 16.08
N PRO A 84 -9.14 -4.10 16.06
CA PRO A 84 -10.55 -4.05 15.69
C PRO A 84 -11.43 -3.27 16.67
N ARG A 85 -10.98 -3.09 17.93
CA ARG A 85 -11.67 -2.33 18.98
C ARG A 85 -11.33 -0.84 18.99
N TYR A 86 -10.55 -0.36 18.01
CA TYR A 86 -10.16 1.04 17.90
C TYR A 86 -10.30 1.51 16.44
N PRO A 87 -11.53 1.85 16.01
CA PRO A 87 -11.77 2.28 14.63
C PRO A 87 -11.15 3.64 14.35
N PHE A 88 -10.71 3.83 13.10
CA PHE A 88 -10.26 5.12 12.59
C PHE A 88 -11.40 5.75 11.78
N MET A 89 -11.86 6.92 12.19
CA MET A 89 -13.01 7.58 11.56
C MET A 89 -12.60 8.25 10.25
N LEU A 90 -13.35 7.97 9.20
CA LEU A 90 -13.25 8.60 7.89
C LEU A 90 -14.40 9.60 7.76
N ALA A 91 -14.08 10.89 7.69
CA ALA A 91 -15.07 11.91 7.33
C ALA A 91 -15.61 11.65 5.91
N GLU A 92 -16.80 12.16 5.59
CA GLU A 92 -17.47 11.87 4.33
C GLU A 92 -16.65 12.30 3.10
N ASP A 93 -15.98 13.45 3.18
CA ASP A 93 -15.10 13.95 2.14
C ASP A 93 -13.84 13.09 1.96
N VAL A 94 -13.23 12.64 3.06
CA VAL A 94 -12.09 11.72 3.07
C VAL A 94 -12.51 10.37 2.46
N ASN A 95 -13.65 9.82 2.89
CA ASN A 95 -14.20 8.57 2.36
C ASN A 95 -14.50 8.69 0.86
N ARG A 96 -15.15 9.77 0.43
CA ARG A 96 -15.44 10.02 -0.99
C ARG A 96 -14.17 10.13 -1.82
N ARG A 97 -13.16 10.86 -1.33
CA ARG A 97 -11.87 10.99 -2.02
C ARG A 97 -11.14 9.66 -2.10
N MET A 98 -11.11 8.90 -1.01
CA MET A 98 -10.50 7.57 -0.97
C MET A 98 -11.14 6.63 -2.00
N ASN A 99 -12.47 6.52 -2.02
CA ASN A 99 -13.19 5.67 -2.99
C ASN A 99 -12.94 6.12 -4.44
N LYS A 100 -12.79 7.42 -4.70
CA LYS A 100 -12.50 7.93 -6.04
C LYS A 100 -11.05 7.64 -6.47
N VAL A 101 -10.08 7.95 -5.61
CA VAL A 101 -8.64 7.87 -5.94
C VAL A 101 -8.15 6.42 -5.97
N PHE A 102 -8.66 5.59 -5.05
CA PHE A 102 -8.23 4.20 -4.87
C PHE A 102 -9.31 3.20 -5.33
N ALA A 103 -10.14 3.58 -6.30
CA ALA A 103 -11.22 2.73 -6.82
C ALA A 103 -10.70 1.37 -7.30
N ARG A 104 -9.52 1.38 -7.94
CA ARG A 104 -8.86 0.19 -8.48
C ARG A 104 -8.37 -0.74 -7.36
N GLU A 105 -7.66 -0.21 -6.37
CA GLU A 105 -7.15 -0.98 -5.24
C GLU A 105 -8.30 -1.57 -4.42
N LEU A 106 -9.39 -0.82 -4.23
CA LEU A 106 -10.59 -1.31 -3.55
C LEU A 106 -11.29 -2.43 -4.35
N ALA A 107 -11.42 -2.29 -5.67
CA ALA A 107 -12.01 -3.32 -6.53
C ALA A 107 -11.15 -4.59 -6.59
N LEU A 108 -9.82 -4.44 -6.66
CA LEU A 108 -8.89 -5.57 -6.65
C LEU A 108 -8.95 -6.34 -5.32
N TRP A 109 -9.01 -5.61 -4.20
CA TRP A 109 -9.14 -6.20 -2.88
C TRP A 109 -10.46 -6.97 -2.71
N ASP A 110 -11.58 -6.39 -3.18
CA ASP A 110 -12.90 -7.04 -3.15
C ASP A 110 -12.95 -8.31 -4.01
N ALA A 111 -12.30 -8.29 -5.18
CA ALA A 111 -12.27 -9.42 -6.11
C ALA A 111 -11.28 -10.54 -5.71
N SER A 112 -10.34 -10.27 -4.78
CA SER A 112 -9.22 -11.18 -4.47
C SER A 112 -9.18 -11.50 -2.96
N PRO A 113 -9.88 -12.57 -2.51
CA PRO A 113 -9.99 -12.91 -1.09
C PRO A 113 -8.67 -13.13 -0.36
N ASP A 114 -7.66 -13.62 -1.08
CA ASP A 114 -6.32 -13.92 -0.55
C ASP A 114 -5.36 -12.71 -0.60
N SER A 115 -5.84 -11.57 -1.13
CA SER A 115 -5.08 -10.32 -1.15
C SER A 115 -5.25 -9.52 0.15
N HIS A 116 -4.30 -8.63 0.39
CA HIS A 116 -4.28 -7.71 1.50
C HIS A 116 -4.42 -6.28 0.98
N LEU A 117 -5.10 -5.43 1.76
CA LEU A 117 -5.14 -4.00 1.53
C LEU A 117 -4.37 -3.30 2.65
N ILE A 118 -3.27 -2.64 2.33
CA ILE A 118 -2.46 -1.89 3.28
C ILE A 118 -2.87 -0.43 3.25
N ALA A 119 -3.14 0.15 4.42
CA ALA A 119 -3.41 1.56 4.59
C ALA A 119 -2.23 2.26 5.27
N ALA A 120 -1.83 3.40 4.69
CA ALA A 120 -1.02 4.41 5.36
C ALA A 120 -1.88 5.67 5.52
N ALA A 121 -2.13 6.13 6.75
CA ALA A 121 -3.07 7.23 6.99
C ALA A 121 -2.55 8.23 8.03
N THR A 122 -2.66 9.52 7.74
CA THR A 122 -2.49 10.55 8.78
C THR A 122 -3.79 10.69 9.57
N PHE A 123 -3.68 10.76 10.89
CA PHE A 123 -4.86 10.93 11.74
C PHE A 123 -4.54 11.82 12.95
N GLY A 124 -5.55 12.57 13.38
CA GLY A 124 -5.53 13.29 14.64
C GLY A 124 -6.44 12.62 15.66
N VAL A 125 -6.10 12.73 16.93
CA VAL A 125 -6.94 12.20 18.03
C VAL A 125 -7.64 13.37 18.72
N GLY A 126 -8.98 13.31 18.81
CA GLY A 126 -9.77 14.32 19.51
C GLY A 126 -9.76 14.14 21.04
N LEU A 127 -10.34 15.10 21.78
CA LEU A 127 -10.47 15.02 23.25
C LEU A 127 -11.25 13.79 23.72
N SER A 128 -12.16 13.27 22.90
CA SER A 128 -12.90 12.03 23.14
C SER A 128 -12.06 10.76 22.96
N GLY A 129 -10.79 10.88 22.57
CA GLY A 129 -9.92 9.74 22.26
C GLY A 129 -10.23 9.06 20.93
N ILE A 130 -11.07 9.67 20.08
CA ILE A 130 -11.42 9.14 18.77
C ILE A 130 -10.36 9.57 17.74
N ALA A 131 -9.84 8.61 16.99
CA ALA A 131 -8.96 8.86 15.85
C ALA A 131 -9.78 9.27 14.62
N ALA A 132 -9.47 10.42 14.04
CA ALA A 132 -10.04 10.88 12.78
C ALA A 132 -8.94 10.99 11.73
N VAL A 133 -9.14 10.31 10.60
CA VAL A 133 -8.22 10.30 9.46
C VAL A 133 -8.34 11.62 8.71
N GLU A 134 -7.20 12.21 8.35
CA GLU A 134 -7.12 13.44 7.54
C GLU A 134 -6.73 13.12 6.10
N ALA A 135 -5.84 12.15 5.89
CA ALA A 135 -5.48 11.64 4.57
C ALA A 135 -5.14 10.15 4.68
N ILE A 136 -5.39 9.42 3.60
CA ILE A 136 -5.13 7.97 3.50
C ILE A 136 -4.59 7.63 2.12
N ALA A 137 -3.64 6.71 2.09
CA ALA A 137 -3.16 6.01 0.92
C ALA A 137 -3.41 4.51 1.09
N LEU A 138 -3.80 3.85 0.00
CA LEU A 138 -4.08 2.41 -0.04
C LEU A 138 -3.14 1.72 -1.03
N MET A 139 -2.77 0.48 -0.73
CA MET A 139 -1.96 -0.36 -1.60
C MET A 139 -2.44 -1.80 -1.49
N THR A 140 -2.78 -2.41 -2.63
CA THR A 140 -3.08 -3.84 -2.74
C THR A 140 -1.80 -4.66 -2.75
N VAL A 141 -1.83 -5.78 -2.03
CA VAL A 141 -0.67 -6.62 -1.77
C VAL A 141 -1.09 -8.09 -1.86
N SER A 142 -0.34 -8.92 -2.57
CA SER A 142 -0.67 -10.33 -2.78
C SER A 142 -0.53 -11.15 -1.50
N GLU A 143 -1.00 -12.40 -1.51
CA GLU A 143 -0.82 -13.36 -0.40
C GLU A 143 0.65 -13.50 0.03
N LYS A 144 1.59 -13.31 -0.92
CA LYS A 144 3.04 -13.36 -0.68
C LYS A 144 3.66 -12.01 -0.30
N TRP A 145 2.84 -11.04 0.09
CA TRP A 145 3.26 -9.71 0.53
C TRP A 145 3.95 -8.85 -0.55
N ILE A 146 3.59 -9.05 -1.82
CA ILE A 146 4.13 -8.26 -2.95
C ILE A 146 3.05 -7.28 -3.46
N PRO A 147 3.32 -5.97 -3.55
CA PRO A 147 2.37 -5.01 -4.10
C PRO A 147 2.01 -5.29 -5.55
N PHE A 148 0.75 -5.06 -5.92
CA PHE A 148 0.28 -5.16 -7.29
C PHE A 148 -0.85 -4.16 -7.59
N GLU A 149 -0.94 -3.72 -8.82
CA GLU A 149 -1.79 -2.62 -9.31
C GLU A 149 -2.89 -3.10 -10.29
N SER A 150 -2.84 -4.35 -10.74
CA SER A 150 -3.86 -4.95 -11.62
C SER A 150 -3.95 -6.47 -11.48
N GLN A 151 -5.06 -7.06 -11.91
CA GLN A 151 -5.20 -8.52 -11.96
C GLN A 151 -4.13 -9.16 -12.86
N TYR A 152 -3.79 -8.52 -13.98
CA TYR A 152 -2.76 -8.98 -14.91
C TYR A 152 -1.36 -8.97 -14.28
N GLU A 153 -1.05 -7.95 -13.49
CA GLU A 153 0.19 -7.93 -12.71
C GLU A 153 0.21 -9.03 -11.65
N GLY A 154 -0.93 -9.29 -11.00
CA GLY A 154 -1.09 -10.45 -10.11
C GLY A 154 -0.81 -11.78 -10.81
N MET A 155 -1.35 -11.99 -12.01
CA MET A 155 -1.10 -13.19 -12.81
C MET A 155 0.39 -13.36 -13.16
N LEU A 156 1.05 -12.27 -13.55
CA LEU A 156 2.49 -12.29 -13.83
C LEU A 156 3.30 -12.65 -12.58
N LEU A 157 2.98 -12.02 -11.44
CA LEU A 157 3.64 -12.30 -10.17
C LEU A 157 3.46 -13.77 -9.76
N ASP A 158 2.24 -14.30 -9.83
CA ASP A 158 1.96 -15.69 -9.47
C ASP A 158 2.73 -16.67 -10.35
N ALA A 159 2.80 -16.40 -11.67
CA ALA A 159 3.54 -17.24 -12.60
C ALA A 159 5.05 -17.24 -12.32
N LEU A 160 5.62 -16.08 -12.02
CA LEU A 160 7.04 -15.94 -11.66
C LEU A 160 7.36 -16.60 -10.31
N ILE A 161 6.51 -16.40 -9.30
CA ILE A 161 6.66 -17.01 -7.98
C ILE A 161 6.59 -18.54 -8.10
N LYS A 162 5.64 -19.07 -8.89
CA LYS A 162 5.50 -20.51 -9.12
C LYS A 162 6.72 -21.12 -9.81
N ARG A 163 7.39 -20.37 -10.68
CA ARG A 163 8.66 -20.78 -11.32
C ARG A 163 9.87 -20.67 -10.38
N GLY A 164 9.73 -20.05 -9.20
CA GLY A 164 10.84 -19.76 -8.30
C GLY A 164 11.77 -18.67 -8.84
N SER A 165 11.25 -17.79 -9.71
CA SER A 165 12.01 -16.70 -10.31
C SER A 165 12.46 -15.69 -9.25
N ILE A 166 13.67 -15.15 -9.43
CA ILE A 166 14.16 -14.02 -8.64
C ILE A 166 13.87 -12.74 -9.42
N PHE A 167 13.23 -11.77 -8.79
CA PHE A 167 12.85 -10.54 -9.46
C PHE A 167 12.78 -9.36 -8.50
N MET A 168 12.80 -8.15 -9.06
CA MET A 168 12.52 -6.90 -8.35
C MET A 168 11.17 -6.34 -8.80
N LYS A 169 10.29 -6.01 -7.85
CA LYS A 169 9.02 -5.34 -8.13
C LYS A 169 9.23 -3.83 -8.28
N GLY A 170 8.84 -3.27 -9.43
CA GLY A 170 8.77 -1.82 -9.60
C GLY A 170 7.62 -1.22 -8.81
N LEU A 171 7.83 -0.08 -8.14
CA LEU A 171 6.79 0.60 -7.37
C LEU A 171 6.59 2.03 -7.87
N ARG A 172 5.33 2.39 -8.06
CA ARG A 172 4.91 3.67 -8.61
C ARG A 172 4.89 4.76 -7.54
N TYR A 173 6.06 5.24 -7.12
CA TYR A 173 6.14 6.24 -6.04
C TYR A 173 5.67 7.63 -6.47
N ASN A 174 6.21 8.13 -7.59
CA ASN A 174 5.98 9.51 -8.09
C ASN A 174 5.51 9.54 -9.55
N LEU A 175 5.08 8.41 -10.10
CA LEU A 175 4.60 8.32 -11.48
C LEU A 175 3.06 8.29 -11.49
N THR A 176 2.46 8.87 -12.51
CA THR A 176 1.01 8.74 -12.71
C THR A 176 0.66 7.34 -13.20
N PRO A 177 -0.60 6.88 -13.02
CA PRO A 177 -1.04 5.60 -13.58
C PRO A 177 -0.91 5.52 -15.11
N THR A 178 -0.98 6.67 -15.79
CA THR A 178 -0.86 6.81 -17.25
C THR A 178 0.57 6.74 -17.76
N GLN A 179 1.57 6.76 -16.87
CA GLN A 179 2.96 6.68 -17.29
C GLN A 179 3.42 5.21 -17.31
N PRO A 180 4.02 4.72 -18.41
CA PRO A 180 4.54 3.36 -18.45
C PRO A 180 5.69 3.19 -17.45
N MET A 181 5.77 2.02 -16.84
CA MET A 181 6.90 1.60 -16.02
C MET A 181 7.06 0.09 -16.09
N ALA A 182 8.29 -0.39 -15.88
CA ALA A 182 8.51 -1.82 -15.70
C ALA A 182 7.79 -2.27 -14.42
N SER A 183 6.86 -3.20 -14.57
CA SER A 183 6.15 -3.84 -13.46
C SER A 183 7.13 -4.64 -12.62
N ILE A 184 8.01 -5.38 -13.29
CA ILE A 184 8.99 -6.29 -12.72
C ILE A 184 10.31 -6.17 -13.49
N VAL A 185 11.43 -6.31 -12.79
CA VAL A 185 12.74 -6.60 -13.40
C VAL A 185 13.11 -8.03 -13.02
N LEU A 186 13.10 -8.93 -14.00
CA LEU A 186 13.38 -10.35 -13.82
C LEU A 186 14.89 -10.60 -13.85
N THR A 187 15.41 -11.24 -12.82
CA THR A 187 16.81 -11.68 -12.79
C THR A 187 16.96 -12.97 -13.58
N VAL A 188 17.85 -12.97 -14.57
CA VAL A 188 18.18 -14.16 -15.36
C VAL A 188 19.61 -14.61 -15.03
N ASN A 189 19.79 -15.91 -14.81
CA ASN A 189 21.10 -16.44 -14.42
C ASN A 189 22.11 -16.33 -15.58
N LYS A 190 23.23 -15.65 -15.33
CA LYS A 190 24.31 -15.41 -16.32
C LYS A 190 23.88 -14.64 -17.58
N ALA A 191 22.80 -13.87 -17.50
CA ALA A 191 22.33 -13.00 -18.59
C ALA A 191 21.87 -11.65 -18.03
N GLU A 192 21.54 -10.72 -18.93
CA GLU A 192 21.02 -9.40 -18.55
C GLU A 192 19.62 -9.52 -17.93
N PRO A 193 19.30 -8.71 -16.90
CA PRO A 193 17.95 -8.65 -16.34
C PRO A 193 16.93 -8.19 -17.39
N ILE A 194 15.72 -8.74 -17.34
CA ILE A 194 14.65 -8.43 -18.30
C ILE A 194 13.64 -7.50 -17.63
N ALA A 195 13.41 -6.33 -18.23
CA ALA A 195 12.35 -5.41 -17.80
C ALA A 195 10.99 -5.87 -18.35
N MET A 196 10.05 -6.17 -17.46
CA MET A 196 8.74 -6.70 -17.81
C MET A 196 7.68 -5.61 -17.69
N TYR A 197 6.99 -5.33 -18.80
CA TYR A 197 5.96 -4.31 -18.92
C TYR A 197 4.61 -4.96 -19.17
N ILE A 198 3.55 -4.35 -18.62
CA ILE A 198 2.17 -4.72 -18.88
C ILE A 198 1.48 -3.47 -19.44
N VAL A 199 0.98 -3.56 -20.67
CA VAL A 199 0.24 -2.48 -21.33
C VAL A 199 -1.25 -2.68 -21.06
N PRO A 200 -1.92 -1.71 -20.40
CA PRO A 200 -3.37 -1.73 -20.17
C PRO A 200 -4.17 -1.87 -21.47
N ASP A 201 -5.38 -2.42 -21.37
CA ASP A 201 -6.31 -2.53 -22.51
C ASP A 201 -6.85 -1.17 -22.98
N ASP A 202 -6.87 -0.17 -22.10
CA ASP A 202 -7.24 1.21 -22.38
C ASP A 202 -6.06 2.13 -22.72
N ALA A 203 -4.87 1.56 -22.97
CA ALA A 203 -3.68 2.33 -23.34
C ALA A 203 -3.89 3.07 -24.67
N ASP A 204 -3.60 4.37 -24.68
CA ASP A 204 -3.69 5.21 -25.87
C ASP A 204 -2.35 5.28 -26.63
N CYS A 205 -2.35 5.92 -27.80
CA CYS A 205 -1.13 6.08 -28.59
C CYS A 205 0.00 6.77 -27.80
N ALA A 206 -0.33 7.73 -26.93
CA ALA A 206 0.66 8.43 -26.12
C ALA A 206 1.34 7.50 -25.10
N TYR A 207 0.60 6.56 -24.52
CA TYR A 207 1.14 5.50 -23.67
C TYR A 207 2.10 4.60 -24.46
N HIS A 208 1.69 4.14 -25.64
CA HIS A 208 2.52 3.28 -26.50
C HIS A 208 3.80 3.98 -26.94
N ASP A 209 3.71 5.25 -27.37
CA ASP A 209 4.87 6.04 -27.77
C ASP A 209 5.84 6.25 -26.60
N SER A 210 5.30 6.55 -25.41
CA SER A 210 6.10 6.71 -24.18
C SER A 210 6.78 5.40 -23.78
N LEU A 211 6.10 4.27 -23.91
CA LEU A 211 6.68 2.95 -23.64
C LEU A 211 7.77 2.59 -24.65
N ALA A 212 7.52 2.83 -25.95
CA ALA A 212 8.50 2.58 -27.00
C ALA A 212 9.78 3.40 -26.78
N LEU A 213 9.65 4.68 -26.38
CA LEU A 213 10.79 5.51 -26.02
C LEU A 213 11.55 4.93 -24.81
N LEU A 214 10.86 4.61 -23.71
CA LEU A 214 11.46 4.02 -22.52
C LEU A 214 12.22 2.72 -22.82
N VAL A 215 11.66 1.86 -23.68
CA VAL A 215 12.30 0.61 -24.08
C VAL A 215 13.51 0.88 -24.97
N SER A 216 13.41 1.84 -25.91
CA SER A 216 14.51 2.18 -26.82
C SER A 216 15.71 2.84 -26.11
N GLU A 217 15.46 3.56 -25.02
CA GLU A 217 16.48 4.21 -24.19
C GLU A 217 17.07 3.26 -23.12
N SER A 218 16.47 2.09 -22.91
CA SER A 218 16.94 1.10 -21.95
C SER A 218 17.96 0.15 -22.56
N GLU A 219 19.04 -0.11 -21.83
CA GLU A 219 19.99 -1.19 -22.18
C GLU A 219 19.44 -2.58 -21.81
N MET A 220 18.35 -2.67 -21.04
CA MET A 220 17.77 -3.95 -20.63
C MET A 220 16.85 -4.52 -21.72
N PRO A 221 16.92 -5.83 -22.02
CA PRO A 221 15.90 -6.49 -22.83
C PRO A 221 14.51 -6.31 -22.19
N SER A 222 13.50 -6.12 -23.04
CA SER A 222 12.12 -5.95 -22.59
C SER A 222 11.26 -7.17 -22.92
N TRP A 223 10.38 -7.51 -21.98
CA TRP A 223 9.25 -8.39 -22.19
C TRP A 223 7.99 -7.56 -22.01
N ILE A 224 7.09 -7.58 -22.99
CA ILE A 224 5.91 -6.72 -23.02
C ILE A 224 4.68 -7.60 -23.18
N TRP A 225 3.77 -7.53 -22.21
CA TRP A 225 2.44 -8.08 -22.32
C TRP A 225 1.45 -6.96 -22.62
N ASP A 226 1.01 -6.91 -23.87
CA ASP A 226 -0.11 -6.08 -24.28
C ASP A 226 -1.42 -6.84 -24.11
N ILE A 227 -2.24 -6.40 -23.15
CA ILE A 227 -3.48 -7.07 -22.77
C ILE A 227 -4.48 -7.08 -23.94
N ALA A 228 -4.47 -6.04 -24.79
CA ALA A 228 -5.36 -5.97 -25.95
C ALA A 228 -4.97 -6.98 -27.04
N ASN A 229 -3.70 -7.39 -27.09
CA ASN A 229 -3.18 -8.32 -28.11
C ASN A 229 -3.31 -9.80 -27.71
N GLY A 230 -3.81 -10.10 -26.51
CA GLY A 230 -4.18 -11.46 -26.10
C GLY A 230 -3.59 -11.92 -24.76
N PRO A 231 -3.48 -13.26 -24.57
CA PRO A 231 -3.04 -13.81 -23.28
C PRO A 231 -1.59 -13.47 -22.97
N MET A 232 -1.20 -13.69 -21.71
CA MET A 232 0.17 -13.50 -21.25
C MET A 232 1.15 -14.26 -22.15
N PRO A 233 2.16 -13.60 -22.74
CA PRO A 233 3.21 -14.27 -23.51
C PRO A 233 3.98 -15.27 -22.65
N ASP A 234 4.68 -16.20 -23.30
CA ASP A 234 5.57 -17.10 -22.58
C ASP A 234 6.62 -16.29 -21.81
N LEU A 235 6.79 -16.62 -20.52
CA LEU A 235 7.83 -16.02 -19.71
C LEU A 235 9.19 -16.58 -20.13
N PRO A 236 10.23 -15.72 -20.23
CA PRO A 236 11.57 -16.09 -20.68
C PRO A 236 12.28 -17.10 -19.76
#